data_AF-A0A0M2U6D1-F1
#
_entry.id   AF-A0A0M2U6D1-F1
#
_cell.length_a   1.000
_cell.length_b   1.000
_cell.length_c   1.000
_cell.angle_alpha   90.00
_cell.angle_beta   90.00
_cell.angle_gamma   90.00
#
_symmetry.space_group_name_H-M   'P 1'
#
loop_
_entity.id
_entity.type
_entity.pdbx_description
1 polymer ?
#
loop_
_entity_poly.entity_id
_entity_poly.type
_entity_poly.pdbx_seq_one_letter_code
_entity_poly.pdbx_strand_id
1 'polypeptide(L)'
;MGKKLSLVLVLALVAALVVMLGASSALALPTLGTDCYKSGCHAAGQPPSKATVAKPAAPKPAEPAKAEPAKTAEPAKAAAPAPAKVSNKVTVKAFGRSKDFTGTVIGGKVYLPVRPVAEFFGAVVNWDAKARAATVTYWKTNAVIDLKSGAKIVNGQLLAEADALAKVFGSKLAGSAIESALPGYAGSQTCGACHADTYKEWKGTRHARMLMDANDPNTWWISDFATNTFFKKDDVEFVVGNGLEGGQRYVAFKDGKLQYMNAQWNNETRKWDAASWREYSCASCHTSGFNKDSNSWAENGITCESCHGPGAEHAKAPSKTNIKSNLTNAMCSDCHGGYRQVGQMETRAKERETGSHYGIFAHASVAEAARYWDSKCFRCHSASYKVAEAKGKPLPTKDDFLTGALKDDRVGITCAVCHDPHKSTVDAKTKELIPFQLRKDENETCLQCHQSSSAVKVGAKPHHPQKEMWEGNIYKGDGTMVSVPFSKEATCADCHMAEYGNHGFYVGTPTKEILEGHGRKVVMNSCSSCHAEMTAEEVHEIQEGFEAKYTALDADLQALNAKFAAADDATKAKVKPYLDALTTNLYLFHADASEGIHNVKWARAMFAQAEADIAVAKSLLP
;
A
#
# COMPACT_ATOMS: atom_id res chain seq x y z
N MET A 1 -52.96 25.24 27.64
CA MET A 1 -51.88 25.36 26.62
C MET A 1 -51.02 24.09 26.42
N GLY A 2 -51.11 23.05 27.25
CA GLY A 2 -50.12 21.94 27.29
C GLY A 2 -50.32 20.69 26.41
N LYS A 3 -51.17 20.69 25.36
CA LYS A 3 -51.33 19.53 24.45
C LYS A 3 -50.96 19.79 22.99
N LYS A 4 -50.95 21.06 22.55
CA LYS A 4 -50.57 21.44 21.17
C LYS A 4 -49.06 21.62 21.01
N LEU A 5 -48.35 22.08 22.06
CA LEU A 5 -46.89 22.24 22.04
C LEU A 5 -46.17 20.87 21.99
N SER A 6 -46.69 19.86 22.68
CA SER A 6 -46.13 18.50 22.71
C SER A 6 -46.31 17.75 21.37
N LEU A 7 -47.36 18.07 20.61
CA LEU A 7 -47.62 17.43 19.31
C LEU A 7 -46.66 17.96 18.22
N VAL A 8 -46.36 19.27 18.25
CA VAL A 8 -45.46 19.92 17.30
C VAL A 8 -43.99 19.57 17.60
N LEU A 9 -43.60 19.45 18.88
CA LEU A 9 -42.25 19.02 19.26
C LEU A 9 -41.97 17.55 18.89
N VAL A 10 -42.98 16.67 18.93
CA VAL A 10 -42.84 15.25 18.57
C VAL A 10 -42.81 15.06 17.06
N LEU A 11 -43.58 15.83 16.29
CA LEU A 11 -43.47 15.91 14.83
C LEU A 11 -42.09 16.41 14.40
N ALA A 12 -41.53 17.41 15.11
CA ALA A 12 -40.18 17.92 14.89
C ALA A 12 -39.09 16.91 15.27
N LEU A 13 -39.29 16.07 16.28
CA LEU A 13 -38.36 15.01 16.67
C LEU A 13 -38.39 13.81 15.72
N VAL A 14 -39.57 13.43 15.21
CA VAL A 14 -39.68 12.40 14.15
C VAL A 14 -39.09 12.92 12.83
N ALA A 15 -39.32 14.19 12.48
CA ALA A 15 -38.69 14.82 11.33
C ALA A 15 -37.17 15.01 11.52
N ALA A 16 -36.68 15.39 12.71
CA ALA A 16 -35.25 15.47 13.00
C ALA A 16 -34.58 14.09 13.05
N LEU A 17 -35.29 13.04 13.47
CA LEU A 17 -34.83 11.66 13.33
C LEU A 17 -34.71 11.27 11.85
N VAL A 18 -35.66 11.70 11.02
CA VAL A 18 -35.71 11.49 9.56
C VAL A 18 -34.73 12.40 8.79
N VAL A 19 -34.15 13.42 9.44
CA VAL A 19 -33.22 14.38 8.82
C VAL A 19 -31.78 14.23 9.32
N MET A 20 -31.54 13.75 10.56
CA MET A 20 -30.22 13.29 10.99
C MET A 20 -29.83 11.93 10.41
N LEU A 21 -30.82 11.16 9.96
CA LEU A 21 -30.64 10.04 9.04
C LEU A 21 -30.64 10.61 7.63
N GLY A 22 -29.45 10.85 7.06
CA GLY A 22 -29.32 10.84 5.60
C GLY A 22 -29.96 9.55 5.09
N ALA A 23 -30.88 9.68 4.13
CA ALA A 23 -31.73 8.57 3.71
C ALA A 23 -30.91 7.49 2.99
N SER A 24 -30.35 6.56 3.75
CA SER A 24 -29.86 5.27 3.28
C SER A 24 -30.14 4.21 4.35
N SER A 25 -31.17 3.41 4.09
CA SER A 25 -31.38 2.05 4.62
C SER A 25 -31.40 1.87 6.14
N ALA A 26 -32.48 2.28 6.77
CA ALA A 26 -32.77 1.82 8.11
C ALA A 26 -33.55 0.49 8.07
N LEU A 27 -32.81 -0.61 8.03
CA LEU A 27 -33.37 -1.96 8.09
C LEU A 27 -33.52 -2.42 9.54
N ALA A 28 -34.73 -2.86 9.87
CA ALA A 28 -34.98 -3.76 10.98
C ALA A 28 -34.45 -5.15 10.62
N LEU A 29 -33.43 -5.64 11.32
CA LEU A 29 -32.92 -7.00 11.17
C LEU A 29 -33.81 -7.99 11.96
N PRO A 30 -34.20 -9.13 11.37
CA PRO A 30 -34.45 -10.34 12.15
C PRO A 30 -33.11 -10.82 12.73
N THR A 31 -33.14 -11.29 13.97
CA THR A 31 -32.03 -11.89 14.71
C THR A 31 -31.30 -12.96 13.89
N LEU A 32 -29.96 -12.91 13.88
CA LEU A 32 -29.08 -13.98 13.40
C LEU A 32 -29.33 -15.26 14.21
N GLY A 33 -30.16 -16.14 13.65
CA GLY A 33 -30.27 -17.54 14.04
C GLY A 33 -29.43 -18.39 13.08
N THR A 34 -28.59 -19.24 13.66
CA THR A 34 -27.80 -20.29 13.00
C THR A 34 -28.70 -21.22 12.18
N ASP A 35 -28.54 -21.25 10.85
CA ASP A 35 -29.05 -22.36 10.02
C ASP A 35 -28.43 -22.34 8.61
N CYS A 36 -27.16 -22.76 8.50
CA CYS A 36 -26.45 -22.92 7.22
C CYS A 36 -27.08 -23.98 6.29
N TYR A 37 -28.07 -24.74 6.77
CA TYR A 37 -28.67 -25.86 6.05
C TYR A 37 -29.79 -25.44 5.08
N LYS A 38 -30.47 -24.31 5.33
CA LYS A 38 -31.62 -23.85 4.51
C LYS A 38 -31.21 -23.06 3.27
N SER A 39 -29.92 -22.77 3.09
CA SER A 39 -29.40 -21.96 1.97
C SER A 39 -28.86 -22.80 0.81
N GLY A 40 -28.98 -24.13 0.84
CA GLY A 40 -28.64 -25.01 -0.28
C GLY A 40 -27.14 -25.18 -0.58
N CYS A 41 -26.24 -24.63 0.24
CA CYS A 41 -24.79 -24.78 0.06
C CYS A 41 -24.27 -26.20 0.41
N HIS A 42 -25.08 -27.05 1.06
CA HIS A 42 -24.80 -28.47 1.30
C HIS A 42 -26.09 -29.30 1.19
N ALA A 43 -25.98 -30.53 0.66
CA ALA A 43 -27.07 -31.51 0.68
C ALA A 43 -27.17 -32.20 2.05
N ALA A 44 -28.40 -32.55 2.44
CA ALA A 44 -28.67 -33.06 3.76
C ALA A 44 -28.26 -34.53 3.96
N GLY A 45 -27.40 -34.80 4.95
CA GLY A 45 -27.37 -36.11 5.63
C GLY A 45 -26.31 -37.14 5.20
N GLN A 46 -25.01 -36.81 5.17
CA GLN A 46 -23.95 -37.82 5.24
C GLN A 46 -22.80 -37.42 6.18
N PRO A 47 -22.36 -38.28 7.12
CA PRO A 47 -21.12 -38.07 7.86
C PRO A 47 -19.90 -38.22 6.92
N PRO A 48 -18.77 -37.55 7.22
CA PRO A 48 -17.65 -37.45 6.29
C PRO A 48 -16.96 -38.81 6.13
N SER A 49 -16.95 -39.36 4.90
CA SER A 49 -16.04 -40.45 4.54
C SER A 49 -14.69 -39.86 4.13
N LYS A 50 -13.64 -40.48 4.67
CA LYS A 50 -12.24 -40.17 4.36
C LYS A 50 -11.91 -40.67 2.95
N ALA A 51 -11.30 -39.83 2.13
CA ALA A 51 -10.40 -40.28 1.07
C ALA A 51 -9.21 -39.33 0.92
N THR A 52 -8.06 -39.97 0.86
CA THR A 52 -6.67 -39.54 0.97
C THR A 52 -6.13 -38.85 -0.29
N VAL A 53 -5.30 -37.82 -0.09
CA VAL A 53 -4.18 -37.47 -1.00
C VAL A 53 -2.94 -37.19 -0.15
N ALA A 54 -1.82 -37.80 -0.55
CA ALA A 54 -0.58 -37.91 0.22
C ALA A 54 0.12 -36.57 0.47
N LYS A 55 0.65 -36.44 1.70
CA LYS A 55 1.50 -35.33 2.15
C LYS A 55 2.98 -35.76 2.04
N PRO A 56 3.90 -34.93 1.49
CA PRO A 56 5.33 -35.24 1.52
C PRO A 56 5.86 -35.29 2.97
N ALA A 57 6.77 -36.21 3.23
CA ALA A 57 7.31 -36.49 4.57
C ALA A 57 8.07 -35.29 5.14
N ALA A 58 7.75 -34.92 6.38
CA ALA A 58 8.52 -33.97 7.18
C ALA A 58 9.71 -34.69 7.86
N PRO A 59 10.87 -34.02 8.06
CA PRO A 59 12.03 -34.63 8.71
C PRO A 59 11.77 -34.98 10.17
N LYS A 60 12.39 -36.06 10.64
CA LYS A 60 12.22 -36.64 11.98
C LYS A 60 12.87 -35.76 13.07
N PRO A 61 12.14 -35.29 14.09
CA PRO A 61 12.73 -34.64 15.25
C PRO A 61 13.39 -35.65 16.19
N ALA A 62 14.53 -35.26 16.77
CA ALA A 62 15.29 -36.04 17.74
C ALA A 62 14.54 -36.26 19.07
N GLU A 63 14.83 -37.38 19.71
CA GLU A 63 14.21 -37.89 20.93
C GLU A 63 14.67 -37.12 22.19
N PRO A 64 13.76 -36.58 23.03
CA PRO A 64 14.15 -35.99 24.31
C PRO A 64 14.15 -37.03 25.44
N ALA A 65 15.19 -36.93 26.27
CA ALA A 65 15.46 -37.78 27.43
C ALA A 65 14.41 -37.65 28.55
N LYS A 66 14.24 -38.75 29.31
CA LYS A 66 13.37 -38.86 30.49
C LYS A 66 13.94 -38.16 31.73
N ALA A 67 13.08 -37.48 32.49
CA ALA A 67 13.29 -37.19 33.90
C ALA A 67 11.95 -37.26 34.68
N GLU A 68 12.03 -37.73 35.92
CA GLU A 68 10.96 -38.09 36.87
C GLU A 68 10.12 -36.92 37.45
N PRO A 69 8.97 -37.19 38.11
CA PRO A 69 7.97 -36.19 38.47
C PRO A 69 8.09 -35.68 39.91
N ALA A 70 7.77 -34.40 40.13
CA ALA A 70 7.46 -33.85 41.44
C ALA A 70 6.30 -32.84 41.42
N LYS A 71 5.21 -33.25 42.08
CA LYS A 71 4.21 -32.53 42.89
C LYS A 71 3.63 -31.17 42.42
N THR A 72 2.39 -31.28 41.95
CA THR A 72 1.20 -30.41 42.12
C THR A 72 1.36 -29.07 42.86
N ALA A 73 1.15 -27.99 42.11
CA ALA A 73 0.41 -26.80 42.54
C ALA A 73 -0.62 -26.47 41.45
N GLU A 74 -1.87 -26.24 41.85
CA GLU A 74 -3.02 -25.96 40.97
C GLU A 74 -2.90 -24.55 40.37
N PRO A 75 -2.87 -24.37 39.03
CA PRO A 75 -2.95 -23.06 38.43
C PRO A 75 -4.41 -22.63 38.25
N ALA A 76 -4.71 -21.46 38.77
CA ALA A 76 -5.96 -20.74 38.51
C ALA A 76 -6.27 -20.70 37.01
N LYS A 77 -7.51 -21.07 36.68
CA LYS A 77 -8.05 -21.14 35.32
C LYS A 77 -8.03 -19.74 34.70
N ALA A 78 -7.01 -19.44 33.89
CA ALA A 78 -7.03 -18.27 33.02
C ALA A 78 -8.19 -18.41 32.03
N ALA A 79 -9.21 -17.58 32.19
CA ALA A 79 -10.27 -17.45 31.20
C ALA A 79 -9.64 -16.95 29.88
N ALA A 80 -9.95 -17.63 28.78
CA ALA A 80 -9.69 -17.10 27.45
C ALA A 80 -10.32 -15.69 27.35
N PRO A 81 -9.63 -14.68 26.80
CA PRO A 81 -10.25 -13.39 26.57
C PRO A 81 -11.43 -13.59 25.61
N ALA A 82 -12.63 -13.29 26.10
CA ALA A 82 -13.81 -13.26 25.25
C ALA A 82 -13.54 -12.29 24.09
N PRO A 83 -13.93 -12.61 22.84
CA PRO A 83 -13.86 -11.63 21.76
C PRO A 83 -14.67 -10.41 22.19
N ALA A 84 -14.00 -9.27 22.32
CA ALA A 84 -14.67 -8.02 22.66
C ALA A 84 -15.70 -7.73 21.57
N LYS A 85 -17.00 -7.89 21.90
CA LYS A 85 -18.09 -7.39 21.07
C LYS A 85 -17.92 -5.87 21.05
N VAL A 86 -17.43 -5.33 19.94
CA VAL A 86 -17.44 -3.88 19.69
C VAL A 86 -18.91 -3.48 19.62
N SER A 87 -19.45 -2.97 20.75
CA SER A 87 -20.81 -2.46 20.80
C SER A 87 -20.76 -0.96 20.59
N ASN A 88 -21.19 -0.49 19.42
CA ASN A 88 -21.42 0.95 19.18
C ASN A 88 -22.76 1.33 19.83
N LYS A 89 -22.82 1.25 21.16
CA LYS A 89 -24.02 1.60 21.92
C LYS A 89 -24.21 3.10 21.87
N VAL A 90 -25.34 3.52 21.30
CA VAL A 90 -25.76 4.91 21.21
C VAL A 90 -26.92 5.08 22.16
N THR A 91 -26.71 5.84 23.23
CA THR A 91 -27.77 6.16 24.19
C THR A 91 -28.61 7.30 23.63
N VAL A 92 -29.84 6.99 23.21
CA VAL A 92 -30.80 8.01 22.81
C VAL A 92 -31.60 8.43 24.05
N LYS A 93 -31.47 9.71 24.43
CA LYS A 93 -32.19 10.32 25.55
C LYS A 93 -33.25 11.28 25.01
N ALA A 94 -34.52 11.02 25.31
CA ALA A 94 -35.62 11.91 24.93
C ALA A 94 -36.83 11.73 25.86
N PHE A 95 -37.54 12.83 26.15
CA PHE A 95 -38.75 12.83 26.98
C PHE A 95 -38.59 12.16 28.36
N GLY A 96 -37.42 12.31 29.00
CA GLY A 96 -37.11 11.66 30.28
C GLY A 96 -36.90 10.14 30.19
N ARG A 97 -36.87 9.59 28.96
CA ARG A 97 -36.54 8.19 28.68
C ARG A 97 -35.14 8.10 28.09
N SER A 98 -34.46 7.01 28.40
CA SER A 98 -33.14 6.69 27.87
C SER A 98 -33.16 5.23 27.41
N LYS A 99 -32.72 4.97 26.18
CA LYS A 99 -32.52 3.60 25.69
C LYS A 99 -31.25 3.53 24.87
N ASP A 100 -30.51 2.47 25.10
CA ASP A 100 -29.34 2.15 24.30
C ASP A 100 -29.76 1.44 23.03
N PHE A 101 -29.26 1.92 21.90
CA PHE A 101 -29.37 1.28 20.60
C PHE A 101 -28.00 0.79 20.15
N THR A 102 -27.96 -0.37 19.52
CA THR A 102 -26.76 -0.81 18.80
C THR A 102 -26.73 -0.11 17.45
N GLY A 103 -25.78 0.78 17.25
CA GLY A 103 -25.50 1.40 15.96
C GLY A 103 -24.44 0.66 15.15
N THR A 104 -24.38 0.95 13.86
CA THR A 104 -23.28 0.55 12.98
C THR A 104 -22.52 1.81 12.57
N VAL A 105 -21.20 1.81 12.72
CA VAL A 105 -20.36 2.96 12.33
C VAL A 105 -19.84 2.75 10.92
N ILE A 106 -20.23 3.59 9.97
CA ILE A 106 -19.78 3.50 8.58
C ILE A 106 -19.23 4.88 8.21
N GLY A 107 -17.92 4.96 7.98
CA GLY A 107 -17.27 6.21 7.59
C GLY A 107 -17.39 7.32 8.62
N GLY A 108 -17.25 6.98 9.91
CA GLY A 108 -17.39 7.94 11.02
C GLY A 108 -18.83 8.37 11.31
N LYS A 109 -19.80 7.94 10.50
CA LYS A 109 -21.23 8.18 10.73
C LYS A 109 -21.86 7.00 11.46
N VAL A 110 -22.76 7.30 12.39
CA VAL A 110 -23.51 6.30 13.15
C VAL A 110 -24.85 6.03 12.50
N TYR A 111 -25.08 4.80 12.09
CA TYR A 111 -26.35 4.33 11.55
C TYR A 111 -27.12 3.58 12.63
N LEU A 112 -28.37 4.00 12.89
CA LEU A 112 -29.27 3.36 13.84
C LEU A 112 -30.42 2.63 13.11
N PRO A 113 -30.89 1.49 13.63
CA PRO A 113 -32.03 0.79 13.05
C PRO A 113 -33.32 1.59 13.29
N VAL A 114 -34.02 2.01 12.23
CA VAL A 114 -35.19 2.92 12.33
C VAL A 114 -36.33 2.32 13.12
N ARG A 115 -36.63 1.02 12.96
CA ARG A 115 -37.77 0.41 13.68
C ARG A 115 -37.59 0.49 15.21
N PRO A 116 -36.50 -0.02 15.81
CA PRO A 116 -36.28 0.11 17.25
C PRO A 116 -36.29 1.56 17.75
N VAL A 117 -35.71 2.51 16.99
CA VAL A 117 -35.66 3.91 17.41
C VAL A 117 -37.05 4.54 17.33
N ALA A 118 -37.78 4.32 16.23
CA ALA A 118 -39.14 4.81 16.05
C ALA A 118 -40.11 4.23 17.10
N GLU A 119 -40.01 2.94 17.42
CA GLU A 119 -40.78 2.28 18.48
C GLU A 119 -40.48 2.85 19.87
N PHE A 120 -39.23 3.23 20.14
CA PHE A 120 -38.87 3.90 21.40
C PHE A 120 -39.55 5.27 21.56
N PHE A 121 -39.79 5.97 20.46
CA PHE A 121 -40.60 7.18 20.43
C PHE A 121 -42.11 6.92 20.42
N GLY A 122 -42.54 5.65 20.42
CA GLY A 122 -43.95 5.24 20.44
C GLY A 122 -44.61 5.20 19.06
N ALA A 123 -43.82 5.18 17.98
CA ALA A 123 -44.32 5.02 16.62
C ALA A 123 -44.39 3.53 16.23
N VAL A 124 -45.38 3.18 15.43
CA VAL A 124 -45.51 1.87 14.80
C VAL A 124 -44.86 1.94 13.42
N VAL A 125 -43.89 1.07 13.16
CA VAL A 125 -43.23 0.98 11.85
C VAL A 125 -43.74 -0.22 11.09
N ASN A 126 -44.54 0.03 10.06
CA ASN A 126 -44.96 -1.00 9.12
C ASN A 126 -44.04 -1.00 7.88
N TRP A 127 -43.68 -2.18 7.41
CA TRP A 127 -42.84 -2.36 6.24
C TRP A 127 -43.64 -3.04 5.13
N ASP A 128 -43.72 -2.39 3.97
CA ASP A 128 -44.24 -3.00 2.75
C ASP A 128 -43.08 -3.41 1.84
N ALA A 129 -42.82 -4.72 1.79
CA ALA A 129 -41.74 -5.29 1.00
C ALA A 129 -41.95 -5.15 -0.52
N LYS A 130 -43.20 -5.09 -0.99
CA LYS A 130 -43.55 -4.98 -2.41
C LYS A 130 -43.44 -3.54 -2.88
N ALA A 131 -43.86 -2.59 -2.03
CA ALA A 131 -43.73 -1.16 -2.29
C ALA A 131 -42.35 -0.58 -1.94
N ARG A 132 -41.49 -1.34 -1.24
CA ARG A 132 -40.21 -0.87 -0.66
C ARG A 132 -40.39 0.41 0.17
N ALA A 133 -41.48 0.47 0.93
CA ALA A 133 -41.85 1.66 1.69
C ALA A 133 -41.96 1.33 3.19
N ALA A 134 -41.36 2.18 4.02
CA ALA A 134 -41.54 2.14 5.47
C ALA A 134 -42.61 3.18 5.84
N THR A 135 -43.69 2.72 6.46
CA THR A 135 -44.71 3.60 7.04
C THR A 135 -44.46 3.71 8.54
N VAL A 136 -44.12 4.91 8.98
CA VAL A 136 -43.99 5.25 10.39
C VAL A 136 -45.28 5.93 10.81
N THR A 137 -46.09 5.23 11.59
CA THR A 137 -47.35 5.72 12.14
C THR A 137 -47.12 6.16 13.57
N TYR A 138 -47.30 7.45 13.84
CA TYR A 138 -47.33 7.97 15.21
C TYR A 138 -48.67 8.67 15.45
N TRP A 139 -49.51 8.09 16.30
CA TRP A 139 -50.90 8.55 16.52
C TRP A 139 -51.71 8.63 15.22
N LYS A 140 -52.08 9.83 14.77
CA LYS A 140 -52.87 10.08 13.55
C LYS A 140 -52.00 10.45 12.34
N THR A 141 -50.68 10.53 12.53
CA THR A 141 -49.75 10.93 11.49
C THR A 141 -49.14 9.69 10.85
N ASN A 142 -49.23 9.61 9.53
CA ASN A 142 -48.55 8.59 8.72
C ASN A 142 -47.45 9.27 7.92
N ALA A 143 -46.20 8.91 8.22
CA ALA A 143 -45.05 9.27 7.40
C ALA A 143 -44.65 8.04 6.58
N VAL A 144 -44.73 8.15 5.26
CA VAL A 144 -44.27 7.13 4.33
C VAL A 144 -42.92 7.56 3.79
N ILE A 145 -41.93 6.71 4.01
CA ILE A 145 -40.61 6.82 3.40
C ILE A 145 -40.59 5.82 2.26
N ASP A 146 -40.69 6.33 1.03
CA ASP A 146 -40.52 5.52 -0.18
C ASP A 146 -39.02 5.39 -0.47
N LEU A 147 -38.47 4.20 -0.22
CA LEU A 147 -37.05 3.92 -0.42
C LEU A 147 -36.68 3.71 -1.90
N LYS A 148 -37.65 3.78 -2.81
CA LYS A 148 -37.42 3.72 -4.27
C LYS A 148 -37.25 5.11 -4.87
N SER A 149 -37.98 6.10 -4.37
CA SER A 149 -37.97 7.47 -4.92
C SER A 149 -37.31 8.51 -4.00
N GLY A 150 -37.00 8.16 -2.75
CA GLY A 150 -36.54 9.10 -1.73
C GLY A 150 -37.66 10.05 -1.25
N ALA A 151 -38.88 9.88 -1.75
CA ALA A 151 -40.01 10.73 -1.43
C ALA A 151 -40.41 10.59 0.05
N LYS A 152 -40.47 11.74 0.73
CA LYS A 152 -40.94 11.86 2.12
C LYS A 152 -42.37 12.36 2.08
N ILE A 153 -43.32 11.46 2.32
CA ILE A 153 -44.76 11.76 2.28
C ILE A 153 -45.31 11.77 3.70
N VAL A 154 -45.78 12.93 4.18
CA VAL A 154 -46.40 13.05 5.51
C VAL A 154 -47.86 13.40 5.32
N ASN A 155 -48.77 12.54 5.80
CA ASN A 155 -50.22 12.71 5.66
C ASN A 155 -50.69 13.00 4.23
N GLY A 156 -50.00 12.44 3.23
CA GLY A 156 -50.31 12.61 1.80
C GLY A 156 -49.65 13.81 1.11
N GLN A 157 -48.85 14.62 1.80
CA GLN A 157 -48.06 15.70 1.18
C GLN A 157 -46.57 15.33 1.03
N LEU A 158 -46.02 15.61 -0.16
CA LEU A 158 -44.60 15.49 -0.48
C LEU A 158 -43.81 16.69 0.09
N LEU A 159 -42.71 16.44 0.80
CA LEU A 159 -41.85 17.50 1.36
C LEU A 159 -40.51 17.59 0.62
N ALA A 160 -40.04 18.82 0.35
CA ALA A 160 -38.68 19.10 -0.12
C ALA A 160 -37.68 19.20 1.05
N GLU A 161 -36.41 18.81 0.84
CA GLU A 161 -35.43 18.60 1.92
C GLU A 161 -35.10 19.85 2.76
N ALA A 162 -35.11 21.06 2.17
CA ALA A 162 -34.67 22.28 2.86
C ALA A 162 -35.75 22.96 3.74
N ASP A 163 -37.04 22.75 3.44
CA ASP A 163 -38.15 23.43 4.15
C ASP A 163 -38.45 22.81 5.52
N ALA A 164 -38.02 21.57 5.78
CA ALA A 164 -38.33 20.84 7.00
C ALA A 164 -37.50 21.31 8.22
N LEU A 165 -36.30 21.86 8.00
CA LEU A 165 -35.38 22.28 9.06
C LEU A 165 -35.53 23.76 9.43
N ALA A 166 -35.61 24.65 8.43
CA ALA A 166 -35.51 26.10 8.66
C ALA A 166 -36.76 26.73 9.29
N LYS A 167 -37.95 26.16 9.09
CA LYS A 167 -39.19 26.64 9.73
C LYS A 167 -39.38 26.16 11.17
N VAL A 168 -38.60 25.18 11.62
CA VAL A 168 -38.84 24.44 12.88
C VAL A 168 -37.79 24.76 13.95
N PHE A 169 -36.55 25.02 13.57
CA PHE A 169 -35.45 25.23 14.51
C PHE A 169 -34.91 26.66 14.44
N GLY A 170 -35.57 27.60 15.12
CA GLY A 170 -34.93 28.86 15.45
C GLY A 170 -33.61 28.63 16.19
N SER A 171 -32.49 28.87 15.51
CA SER A 171 -31.10 29.13 15.96
C SER A 171 -30.48 28.41 17.18
N LYS A 172 -31.07 27.36 17.77
CA LYS A 172 -30.61 26.79 19.07
C LYS A 172 -30.20 25.30 19.09
N LEU A 173 -29.84 24.69 17.96
CA LEU A 173 -29.24 23.34 17.93
C LEU A 173 -27.77 23.32 17.46
N ALA A 174 -27.04 24.40 17.72
CA ALA A 174 -25.58 24.37 17.69
C ALA A 174 -25.08 23.71 18.99
N GLY A 175 -24.82 22.40 19.00
CA GLY A 175 -24.21 21.78 20.19
C GLY A 175 -24.17 20.26 20.30
N SER A 176 -24.70 19.48 19.38
CA SER A 176 -24.62 18.01 19.45
C SER A 176 -23.75 17.45 18.32
N ALA A 177 -22.43 17.47 18.52
CA ALA A 177 -21.51 16.64 17.75
C ALA A 177 -21.71 15.18 18.19
N ILE A 178 -22.28 14.35 17.32
CA ILE A 178 -22.18 12.89 17.46
C ILE A 178 -20.83 12.50 16.85
N GLU A 179 -19.74 12.75 17.58
CA GLU A 179 -18.46 12.13 17.28
C GLU A 179 -18.43 10.79 18.03
N SER A 180 -18.66 9.70 17.31
CA SER A 180 -18.29 8.38 17.84
C SER A 180 -17.52 7.63 16.76
N ALA A 181 -16.22 7.93 16.69
CA ALA A 181 -15.26 7.03 16.09
C ALA A 181 -15.36 5.65 16.77
N LEU A 182 -15.01 4.58 16.04
CA LEU A 182 -14.82 3.27 16.66
C LEU A 182 -13.91 3.40 17.90
N PRO A 183 -14.16 2.65 18.99
CA PRO A 183 -13.39 2.79 20.22
C PRO A 183 -11.87 2.78 19.96
N GLY A 184 -11.18 3.84 20.40
CA GLY A 184 -9.73 4.01 20.26
C GLY A 184 -9.26 4.85 19.06
N TYR A 185 -10.14 5.16 18.10
CA TYR A 185 -9.81 6.01 16.95
C TYR A 185 -10.11 7.48 17.24
N ALA A 186 -9.25 8.38 16.75
CA ALA A 186 -9.36 9.83 16.88
C ALA A 186 -9.89 10.51 15.60
N GLY A 187 -9.75 9.87 14.44
CA GLY A 187 -10.00 10.44 13.13
C GLY A 187 -8.90 11.40 12.67
N SER A 188 -8.64 11.42 11.36
CA SER A 188 -7.55 12.19 10.77
C SER A 188 -7.63 13.70 11.04
N GLN A 189 -8.84 14.26 11.14
CA GLN A 189 -9.05 15.69 11.43
C GLN A 189 -8.44 16.08 12.79
N THR A 190 -8.55 15.20 13.80
CA THR A 190 -7.93 15.41 15.11
C THR A 190 -6.41 15.49 15.00
N CYS A 191 -5.81 14.64 14.16
CA CYS A 191 -4.36 14.68 13.91
C CYS A 191 -3.94 16.01 13.27
N GLY A 192 -4.75 16.55 12.35
CA GLY A 192 -4.50 17.81 11.66
C GLY A 192 -4.42 19.04 12.56
N ALA A 193 -5.01 19.00 13.76
CA ALA A 193 -4.92 20.09 14.73
C ALA A 193 -3.48 20.30 15.26
N CYS A 194 -2.71 19.22 15.41
CA CYS A 194 -1.31 19.25 15.88
C CYS A 194 -0.29 19.04 14.75
N HIS A 195 -0.67 18.33 13.68
CA HIS A 195 0.19 17.96 12.54
C HIS A 195 -0.32 18.55 11.23
N ALA A 196 -0.55 19.86 11.21
CA ALA A 196 -1.22 20.57 10.12
C ALA A 196 -0.57 20.34 8.73
N ASP A 197 0.76 20.42 8.64
CA ASP A 197 1.47 20.28 7.36
C ASP A 197 1.35 18.85 6.81
N THR A 198 1.60 17.84 7.67
CA THR A 198 1.46 16.43 7.30
C THR A 198 0.03 16.11 6.88
N TYR A 199 -0.96 16.60 7.63
CA TYR A 199 -2.37 16.39 7.33
C TYR A 199 -2.76 17.01 5.97
N LYS A 200 -2.27 18.22 5.70
CA LYS A 200 -2.50 18.92 4.44
C LYS A 200 -1.92 18.16 3.25
N GLU A 201 -0.68 17.69 3.34
CA GLU A 201 -0.05 16.89 2.29
C GLU A 201 -0.76 15.53 2.13
N TRP A 202 -1.07 14.85 3.24
CA TRP A 202 -1.75 13.56 3.23
C TRP A 202 -3.12 13.61 2.55
N LYS A 203 -3.90 14.67 2.76
CA LYS A 203 -5.19 14.87 2.06
C LYS A 203 -5.07 14.88 0.53
N GLY A 204 -3.90 15.26 0.03
CA GLY A 204 -3.57 15.24 -1.39
C GLY A 204 -3.04 13.89 -1.89
N THR A 205 -3.06 12.84 -1.09
CA THR A 205 -2.56 11.50 -1.45
C THR A 205 -3.63 10.63 -2.07
N ARG A 206 -3.20 9.52 -2.69
CA ARG A 206 -4.12 8.46 -3.14
C ARG A 206 -4.75 7.70 -1.97
N HIS A 207 -4.02 7.53 -0.87
CA HIS A 207 -4.50 6.89 0.34
C HIS A 207 -5.73 7.60 0.93
N ALA A 208 -5.65 8.92 1.09
CA ALA A 208 -6.78 9.73 1.56
C ALA A 208 -8.00 9.67 0.63
N ARG A 209 -7.77 9.37 -0.65
CA ARG A 209 -8.80 9.34 -1.70
C ARG A 209 -9.21 7.92 -2.12
N MET A 210 -8.84 6.90 -1.34
CA MET A 210 -9.13 5.51 -1.70
C MET A 210 -10.62 5.19 -1.60
N LEU A 211 -11.30 5.74 -0.59
CA LEU A 211 -12.75 5.73 -0.45
C LEU A 211 -13.18 7.12 0.01
N MET A 212 -14.07 7.76 -0.74
CA MET A 212 -14.55 9.12 -0.49
C MET A 212 -16.07 9.12 -0.37
N ASP A 213 -16.61 9.93 0.53
CA ASP A 213 -18.05 10.12 0.70
C ASP A 213 -18.60 11.00 -0.43
N ALA A 214 -19.54 10.49 -1.21
CA ALA A 214 -20.08 11.23 -2.35
C ALA A 214 -20.73 12.58 -1.96
N ASN A 215 -21.16 12.73 -0.70
CA ASN A 215 -21.78 13.95 -0.18
C ASN A 215 -20.75 14.93 0.41
N ASP A 216 -19.48 14.57 0.53
CA ASP A 216 -18.44 15.52 0.90
C ASP A 216 -18.22 16.49 -0.27
N PRO A 217 -18.34 17.82 -0.06
CA PRO A 217 -18.11 18.81 -1.11
C PRO A 217 -16.69 18.77 -1.69
N ASN A 218 -15.74 18.16 -0.97
CA ASN A 218 -14.35 17.99 -1.39
C ASN A 218 -14.09 16.65 -2.10
N THR A 219 -15.13 15.84 -2.35
CA THR A 219 -14.95 14.58 -3.04
C THR A 219 -14.41 14.79 -4.44
N TRP A 220 -13.36 14.02 -4.73
CA TRP A 220 -12.66 14.07 -5.99
C TRP A 220 -13.42 13.29 -7.05
N TRP A 221 -14.15 13.98 -7.91
CA TRP A 221 -14.85 13.40 -9.06
C TRP A 221 -14.05 13.65 -10.34
N ILE A 222 -13.57 12.60 -11.00
CA ILE A 222 -12.92 12.74 -12.32
C ILE A 222 -13.83 12.41 -13.49
N SER A 223 -15.00 11.85 -13.18
CA SER A 223 -15.97 11.36 -14.14
C SER A 223 -16.87 12.46 -14.67
N ASP A 224 -17.18 12.35 -15.96
CA ASP A 224 -18.15 13.20 -16.60
C ASP A 224 -19.55 12.60 -16.46
N PHE A 225 -20.31 13.09 -15.48
CA PHE A 225 -21.70 12.65 -15.27
C PHE A 225 -22.68 13.15 -16.33
N ALA A 226 -22.32 14.14 -17.16
CA ALA A 226 -23.20 14.59 -18.25
C ALA A 226 -23.31 13.52 -19.35
N THR A 227 -22.31 12.65 -19.48
CA THR A 227 -22.29 11.52 -20.42
C THR A 227 -22.77 10.21 -19.80
N ASN A 228 -23.10 10.20 -18.51
CA ASN A 228 -23.50 8.98 -17.82
C ASN A 228 -24.96 8.63 -18.09
N THR A 229 -25.21 7.41 -18.56
CA THR A 229 -26.55 6.85 -18.75
C THR A 229 -26.87 5.69 -17.81
N PHE A 230 -25.94 5.31 -16.92
CA PHE A 230 -26.05 4.10 -16.09
C PHE A 230 -26.77 4.32 -14.76
N PHE A 231 -26.53 5.46 -14.11
CA PHE A 231 -27.09 5.83 -12.79
C PHE A 231 -26.98 7.34 -12.55
N LYS A 232 -27.68 7.89 -11.55
CA LYS A 232 -27.56 9.31 -11.21
C LYS A 232 -26.41 9.54 -10.24
N LYS A 233 -25.79 10.71 -10.31
CA LYS A 233 -24.74 11.10 -9.35
C LYS A 233 -25.22 11.04 -7.91
N ASP A 234 -26.46 11.46 -7.66
CA ASP A 234 -27.08 11.49 -6.33
C ASP A 234 -27.35 10.09 -5.75
N ASP A 235 -27.31 9.04 -6.59
CA ASP A 235 -27.46 7.65 -6.13
C ASP A 235 -26.15 7.08 -5.56
N VAL A 236 -25.03 7.80 -5.70
CA VAL A 236 -23.71 7.35 -5.24
C VAL A 236 -23.56 7.65 -3.75
N GLU A 237 -23.17 6.63 -2.98
CA GLU A 237 -22.80 6.77 -1.57
C GLU A 237 -21.29 7.00 -1.41
N PHE A 238 -20.48 6.20 -2.12
CA PHE A 238 -19.02 6.33 -2.09
C PHE A 238 -18.40 6.31 -3.47
N VAL A 239 -17.33 7.10 -3.61
CA VAL A 239 -16.40 7.06 -4.74
C VAL A 239 -15.16 6.28 -4.32
N VAL A 240 -14.81 5.26 -5.08
CA VAL A 240 -13.66 4.38 -4.81
C VAL A 240 -12.54 4.71 -5.80
N GLY A 241 -11.38 5.06 -5.25
CA GLY A 241 -10.17 5.41 -5.99
C GLY A 241 -10.07 6.88 -6.40
N ASN A 242 -8.84 7.31 -6.65
CA ASN A 242 -8.50 8.67 -7.09
C ASN A 242 -8.58 8.86 -8.62
N GLY A 243 -8.69 7.77 -9.38
CA GLY A 243 -8.90 7.83 -10.82
C GLY A 243 -7.67 7.97 -11.71
N LEU A 244 -6.47 8.17 -11.18
CA LEU A 244 -5.28 8.44 -12.00
C LEU A 244 -4.83 7.24 -12.84
N GLU A 245 -4.94 6.02 -12.30
CA GLU A 245 -4.67 4.75 -13.00
C GLU A 245 -5.93 3.89 -12.96
N GLY A 246 -6.44 3.46 -14.13
CA GLY A 246 -7.61 2.59 -14.23
C GLY A 246 -8.99 3.22 -13.90
N GLY A 247 -9.01 4.48 -13.43
CA GLY A 247 -10.23 5.26 -13.24
C GLY A 247 -10.97 5.08 -11.90
N GLN A 248 -12.27 5.40 -11.85
CA GLN A 248 -13.06 5.47 -10.60
C GLN A 248 -14.23 4.48 -10.60
N ARG A 249 -14.51 3.92 -9.42
CA ARG A 249 -15.68 3.06 -9.19
C ARG A 249 -16.63 3.73 -8.21
N TYR A 250 -17.91 3.35 -8.27
CA TYR A 250 -18.96 3.96 -7.48
C TYR A 250 -19.69 2.90 -6.68
N VAL A 251 -20.08 3.24 -5.46
CA VAL A 251 -20.78 2.36 -4.53
C VAL A 251 -22.08 3.03 -4.12
N ALA A 252 -23.17 2.27 -4.08
CA ALA A 252 -24.46 2.72 -3.60
C ALA A 252 -25.03 1.70 -2.60
N PHE A 253 -25.97 2.15 -1.77
CA PHE A 253 -26.80 1.24 -1.00
C PHE A 253 -27.86 0.62 -1.90
N LYS A 254 -27.79 -0.70 -2.05
CA LYS A 254 -28.76 -1.48 -2.83
C LYS A 254 -29.05 -2.80 -2.13
N ASP A 255 -30.34 -3.11 -2.01
CA ASP A 255 -30.85 -4.33 -1.39
C ASP A 255 -30.29 -4.57 0.04
N GLY A 256 -30.19 -3.48 0.81
CA GLY A 256 -29.75 -3.50 2.20
C GLY A 256 -28.24 -3.65 2.40
N LYS A 257 -27.45 -3.57 1.33
CA LYS A 257 -25.99 -3.71 1.37
C LYS A 257 -25.33 -2.61 0.54
N LEU A 258 -24.06 -2.35 0.81
CA LEU A 258 -23.22 -1.57 -0.09
C LEU A 258 -22.89 -2.43 -1.31
N GLN A 259 -23.12 -1.87 -2.49
CA GLN A 259 -22.81 -2.53 -3.76
C GLN A 259 -22.06 -1.59 -4.68
N TYR A 260 -21.03 -2.11 -5.34
CA TYR A 260 -20.50 -1.48 -6.54
C TYR A 260 -21.62 -1.33 -7.57
N MET A 261 -21.66 -0.17 -8.22
CA MET A 261 -22.65 0.16 -9.23
C MET A 261 -22.30 -0.48 -10.59
N ASN A 262 -23.26 -0.43 -11.51
CA ASN A 262 -23.19 -1.07 -12.85
C ASN A 262 -22.39 -0.28 -13.90
N ALA A 263 -21.56 0.69 -13.50
CA ALA A 263 -20.56 1.28 -14.36
C ALA A 263 -19.39 1.84 -13.56
N GLN A 264 -18.26 1.98 -14.23
CA GLN A 264 -17.06 2.63 -13.71
C GLN A 264 -16.55 3.65 -14.73
N TRP A 265 -15.85 4.66 -14.25
CA TRP A 265 -15.21 5.64 -15.10
C TRP A 265 -13.83 5.15 -15.50
N ASN A 266 -13.49 5.18 -16.78
CA ASN A 266 -12.17 4.89 -17.30
C ASN A 266 -11.44 6.21 -17.59
N ASN A 267 -10.32 6.43 -16.90
CA ASN A 267 -9.60 7.69 -17.02
C ASN A 267 -8.77 7.80 -18.31
N GLU A 268 -8.35 6.68 -18.88
CA GLU A 268 -7.53 6.66 -20.10
C GLU A 268 -8.40 6.98 -21.33
N THR A 269 -9.54 6.30 -21.45
CA THR A 269 -10.46 6.51 -22.58
C THR A 269 -11.42 7.68 -22.35
N ARG A 270 -11.46 8.22 -21.12
CA ARG A 270 -12.39 9.26 -20.66
C ARG A 270 -13.85 8.88 -20.93
N LYS A 271 -14.21 7.62 -20.67
CA LYS A 271 -15.53 7.04 -20.94
C LYS A 271 -16.04 6.22 -19.75
N TRP A 272 -17.35 5.98 -19.75
CA TRP A 272 -18.00 5.05 -18.83
C TRP A 272 -17.91 3.62 -19.37
N ASP A 273 -17.31 2.72 -18.60
CA ASP A 273 -17.29 1.29 -18.88
C ASP A 273 -18.43 0.62 -18.10
N ALA A 274 -19.26 -0.16 -18.81
CA ALA A 274 -20.31 -0.96 -18.20
C ALA A 274 -19.72 -1.97 -17.21
N ALA A 275 -20.40 -2.15 -16.08
CA ALA A 275 -20.02 -3.08 -15.02
C ALA A 275 -21.27 -3.77 -14.45
N SER A 276 -21.06 -4.67 -13.48
CA SER A 276 -22.14 -5.37 -12.79
C SER A 276 -22.27 -4.92 -11.34
N TRP A 277 -23.52 -4.84 -10.88
CA TRP A 277 -23.84 -4.73 -9.46
C TRP A 277 -23.21 -5.91 -8.71
N ARG A 278 -22.41 -5.61 -7.68
CA ARG A 278 -21.80 -6.62 -6.81
C ARG A 278 -21.56 -6.05 -5.42
N GLU A 279 -21.62 -6.90 -4.40
CA GLU A 279 -21.40 -6.48 -3.02
C GLU A 279 -20.03 -5.79 -2.84
N TYR A 280 -20.01 -4.71 -2.09
CA TYR A 280 -18.78 -4.00 -1.75
C TYR A 280 -18.05 -4.75 -0.62
N SER A 281 -17.01 -5.50 -0.99
CA SER A 281 -16.21 -6.32 -0.07
C SER A 281 -14.79 -5.78 0.15
N CYS A 282 -14.50 -4.56 -0.29
CA CYS A 282 -13.14 -4.00 -0.30
C CYS A 282 -12.84 -3.09 0.92
N ALA A 283 -13.79 -2.94 1.84
CA ALA A 283 -13.66 -2.04 2.98
C ALA A 283 -12.43 -2.33 3.86
N SER A 284 -12.03 -3.60 4.00
CA SER A 284 -10.87 -3.99 4.81
C SER A 284 -9.55 -3.35 4.39
N CYS A 285 -9.40 -3.02 3.10
CA CYS A 285 -8.18 -2.40 2.55
C CYS A 285 -8.39 -0.96 2.10
N HIS A 286 -9.61 -0.43 2.12
CA HIS A 286 -9.96 0.90 1.58
C HIS A 286 -10.50 1.85 2.66
N THR A 287 -10.50 1.41 3.92
CA THR A 287 -11.01 2.19 5.06
C THR A 287 -10.07 2.09 6.25
N SER A 288 -10.25 2.97 7.22
CA SER A 288 -9.47 2.98 8.45
C SER A 288 -10.30 2.39 9.58
N GLY A 289 -9.68 1.49 10.36
CA GLY A 289 -10.34 0.83 11.48
C GLY A 289 -11.44 -0.14 11.10
N PHE A 290 -11.30 -0.86 9.98
CA PHE A 290 -12.30 -1.84 9.56
C PHE A 290 -12.48 -2.97 10.60
N ASN A 291 -13.74 -3.24 10.94
CA ASN A 291 -14.15 -4.34 11.80
C ASN A 291 -14.96 -5.36 10.97
N LYS A 292 -14.35 -6.54 10.76
CA LYS A 292 -14.94 -7.63 9.96
C LYS A 292 -16.25 -8.20 10.52
N ASP A 293 -16.41 -8.20 11.85
CA ASP A 293 -17.55 -8.86 12.50
C ASP A 293 -18.83 -8.02 12.37
N SER A 294 -18.67 -6.70 12.33
CA SER A 294 -19.76 -5.73 12.20
C SER A 294 -19.85 -5.10 10.81
N ASN A 295 -18.92 -5.43 9.91
CA ASN A 295 -18.76 -4.80 8.60
C ASN A 295 -18.79 -3.26 8.66
N SER A 296 -18.03 -2.71 9.62
CA SER A 296 -18.05 -1.30 10.02
C SER A 296 -16.63 -0.73 9.99
N TRP A 297 -16.46 0.58 9.94
CA TRP A 297 -15.13 1.22 9.94
C TRP A 297 -15.14 2.62 10.53
N ALA A 298 -13.99 3.08 11.00
CA ALA A 298 -13.85 4.34 11.73
C ALA A 298 -13.87 5.54 10.79
N GLU A 299 -13.16 5.47 9.66
CA GLU A 299 -12.99 6.60 8.75
C GLU A 299 -12.86 6.11 7.30
N ASN A 300 -13.38 6.89 6.35
CA ASN A 300 -13.27 6.61 4.92
C ASN A 300 -11.83 6.80 4.43
N GLY A 301 -11.39 5.92 3.54
CA GLY A 301 -10.04 5.97 2.97
C GLY A 301 -8.97 5.39 3.90
N ILE A 302 -7.73 5.45 3.44
CA ILE A 302 -6.55 5.07 4.20
C ILE A 302 -6.02 6.32 4.91
N THR A 303 -6.28 6.39 6.21
CA THR A 303 -6.01 7.58 7.03
C THR A 303 -4.83 7.37 7.97
N CYS A 304 -4.50 8.40 8.76
CA CYS A 304 -3.37 8.39 9.68
C CYS A 304 -3.36 7.09 10.52
N GLU A 305 -4.54 6.69 11.00
CA GLU A 305 -4.71 5.57 11.92
C GLU A 305 -4.71 4.19 11.21
N SER A 306 -4.71 4.15 9.87
CA SER A 306 -4.41 2.92 9.11
C SER A 306 -2.96 2.48 9.32
N CYS A 307 -2.02 3.42 9.38
CA CYS A 307 -0.59 3.12 9.54
C CYS A 307 -0.13 3.29 11.00
N HIS A 308 -0.60 4.35 11.66
CA HIS A 308 -0.19 4.70 13.01
C HIS A 308 -0.99 3.97 14.11
N GLY A 309 -2.05 3.24 13.72
CA GLY A 309 -2.96 2.57 14.65
C GLY A 309 -3.93 3.54 15.33
N PRO A 310 -4.77 3.03 16.27
CA PRO A 310 -5.74 3.85 17.01
C PRO A 310 -5.03 4.94 17.82
N GLY A 311 -5.34 6.21 17.55
CA GLY A 311 -4.65 7.38 18.06
C GLY A 311 -5.41 8.17 19.12
N ALA A 312 -6.56 7.72 19.61
CA ALA A 312 -7.36 8.48 20.59
C ALA A 312 -6.59 8.79 21.89
N GLU A 313 -5.78 7.84 22.39
CA GLU A 313 -4.97 8.07 23.59
C GLU A 313 -3.80 9.02 23.30
N HIS A 314 -3.21 8.93 22.10
CA HIS A 314 -2.19 9.87 21.66
C HIS A 314 -2.75 11.30 21.53
N ALA A 315 -3.94 11.46 20.95
CA ALA A 315 -4.60 12.75 20.80
C ALA A 315 -4.88 13.42 22.15
N LYS A 316 -5.21 12.65 23.19
CA LYS A 316 -5.45 13.16 24.56
C LYS A 316 -4.15 13.46 25.30
N ALA A 317 -3.14 12.58 25.16
CA ALA A 317 -1.88 12.66 25.88
C ALA A 317 -0.72 12.29 24.92
N PRO A 318 -0.19 13.26 24.15
CA PRO A 318 0.79 12.98 23.11
C PRO A 318 2.07 12.33 23.65
N SER A 319 2.41 11.15 23.14
CA SER A 319 3.67 10.45 23.43
C SER A 319 4.14 9.65 22.22
N LYS A 320 5.44 9.36 22.13
CA LYS A 320 5.99 8.45 21.11
C LYS A 320 5.66 6.98 21.37
N THR A 321 5.26 6.64 22.60
CA THR A 321 5.00 5.26 23.02
C THR A 321 3.55 4.83 22.86
N ASN A 322 2.63 5.78 22.64
CA ASN A 322 1.19 5.50 22.48
C ASN A 322 0.68 5.74 21.04
N ILE A 323 1.61 5.79 20.07
CA ILE A 323 1.31 5.83 18.65
C ILE A 323 2.37 5.03 17.90
N LYS A 324 2.01 4.31 16.84
CA LYS A 324 3.01 3.54 16.08
C LYS A 324 3.86 4.49 15.24
N SER A 325 5.18 4.36 15.29
CA SER A 325 6.09 5.05 14.38
C SER A 325 7.33 4.19 14.14
N ASN A 326 7.19 3.09 13.38
CA ASN A 326 8.32 2.29 12.92
C ASN A 326 8.49 2.44 11.40
N LEU A 327 9.53 1.86 10.81
CA LEU A 327 9.79 1.89 9.36
C LEU A 327 9.67 0.51 8.72
N THR A 328 9.03 -0.45 9.41
CA THR A 328 8.89 -1.82 8.94
C THR A 328 7.84 -1.91 7.84
N ASN A 329 7.92 -2.92 6.96
CA ASN A 329 6.88 -3.18 5.96
C ASN A 329 5.54 -3.64 6.58
N ALA A 330 5.51 -3.94 7.88
CA ALA A 330 4.29 -4.40 8.56
C ALA A 330 3.17 -3.35 8.52
N MET A 331 3.49 -2.06 8.50
CA MET A 331 2.46 -1.02 8.36
C MET A 331 1.78 -1.02 6.98
N CYS A 332 2.47 -1.55 5.97
CA CYS A 332 1.99 -1.61 4.59
C CYS A 332 1.26 -2.94 4.34
N SER A 333 1.66 -4.01 5.04
CA SER A 333 1.23 -5.38 4.75
C SER A 333 -0.26 -5.64 4.97
N ASP A 334 -0.93 -4.84 5.79
CA ASP A 334 -2.38 -4.99 6.02
C ASP A 334 -3.19 -4.80 4.72
N CYS A 335 -2.67 -4.00 3.79
CA CYS A 335 -3.28 -3.75 2.48
C CYS A 335 -2.42 -4.29 1.33
N HIS A 336 -1.09 -4.12 1.41
CA HIS A 336 -0.11 -4.48 0.38
C HIS A 336 0.65 -5.78 0.68
N GLY A 337 0.15 -6.62 1.60
CA GLY A 337 0.72 -7.92 1.96
C GLY A 337 0.22 -9.10 1.12
N GLY A 338 0.47 -10.32 1.61
CA GLY A 338 0.03 -11.56 0.94
C GLY A 338 0.76 -11.80 -0.37
N TYR A 339 0.06 -11.77 -1.51
CA TYR A 339 0.65 -11.90 -2.85
C TYR A 339 0.94 -10.55 -3.53
N ARG A 340 0.80 -9.43 -2.80
CA ARG A 340 1.08 -8.06 -3.29
C ARG A 340 2.54 -7.66 -3.06
N GLN A 341 2.84 -6.36 -3.21
CA GLN A 341 4.20 -5.81 -3.20
C GLN A 341 5.04 -6.28 -2.02
N VAL A 342 4.50 -6.27 -0.79
CA VAL A 342 5.26 -6.73 0.39
C VAL A 342 5.56 -8.24 0.29
N GLY A 343 4.60 -9.04 -0.15
CA GLY A 343 4.79 -10.47 -0.36
C GLY A 343 5.79 -10.82 -1.47
N GLN A 344 5.81 -10.03 -2.55
CA GLN A 344 6.81 -10.14 -3.61
C GLN A 344 8.22 -9.84 -3.07
N MET A 345 8.37 -8.76 -2.28
CA MET A 345 9.64 -8.43 -1.63
C MET A 345 10.08 -9.52 -0.64
N GLU A 346 9.17 -10.06 0.16
CA GLU A 346 9.44 -11.16 1.10
C GLU A 346 9.83 -12.46 0.37
N THR A 347 9.17 -12.76 -0.76
CA THR A 347 9.51 -13.92 -1.59
C THR A 347 10.91 -13.77 -2.16
N ARG A 348 11.22 -12.59 -2.73
CA ARG A 348 12.55 -12.26 -3.22
C ARG A 348 13.62 -12.35 -2.13
N ALA A 349 13.30 -11.92 -0.92
CA ALA A 349 14.21 -12.01 0.22
C ALA A 349 14.51 -13.46 0.61
N LYS A 350 13.52 -14.35 0.54
CA LYS A 350 13.73 -15.79 0.76
C LYS A 350 14.59 -16.45 -0.32
N GLU A 351 14.45 -16.01 -1.58
CA GLU A 351 15.24 -16.52 -2.71
C GLU A 351 16.70 -16.06 -2.69
N ARG A 352 16.95 -14.82 -2.23
CA ARG A 352 18.27 -14.15 -2.29
C ARG A 352 18.99 -14.10 -0.94
N GLU A 353 18.37 -14.60 0.13
CA GLU A 353 18.85 -14.47 1.51
C GLU A 353 19.21 -12.99 1.85
N THR A 354 20.49 -12.72 2.17
CA THR A 354 21.02 -11.39 2.47
C THR A 354 21.15 -10.45 1.27
N GLY A 355 21.06 -10.97 0.04
CA GLY A 355 21.27 -10.20 -1.19
C GLY A 355 20.10 -9.34 -1.65
N SER A 356 18.97 -9.34 -0.92
CA SER A 356 17.79 -8.54 -1.27
C SER A 356 17.72 -7.22 -0.51
N HIS A 357 17.04 -6.23 -1.09
CA HIS A 357 16.74 -4.93 -0.47
C HIS A 357 16.16 -5.06 0.94
N TYR A 358 15.26 -6.03 1.16
CA TYR A 358 14.60 -6.25 2.45
C TYR A 358 15.39 -7.18 3.40
N GLY A 359 16.06 -8.21 2.86
CA GLY A 359 16.64 -9.32 3.62
C GLY A 359 18.07 -9.12 4.14
N ILE A 360 18.73 -8.00 3.84
CA ILE A 360 20.15 -7.82 4.17
C ILE A 360 20.49 -7.98 5.65
N PHE A 361 19.57 -7.61 6.56
CA PHE A 361 19.75 -7.76 8.00
C PHE A 361 19.18 -9.05 8.57
N ALA A 362 18.51 -9.88 7.77
CA ALA A 362 17.81 -11.07 8.25
C ALA A 362 18.76 -12.18 8.73
N HIS A 363 20.03 -12.17 8.31
CA HIS A 363 21.00 -13.23 8.64
C HIS A 363 22.29 -12.76 9.32
N ALA A 364 22.47 -11.46 9.55
CA ALA A 364 23.67 -10.97 10.24
C ALA A 364 23.47 -10.98 11.75
N SER A 365 24.24 -11.79 12.48
CA SER A 365 24.31 -11.66 13.93
C SER A 365 24.88 -10.28 14.30
N VAL A 366 24.53 -9.76 15.49
CA VAL A 366 25.11 -8.50 16.01
C VAL A 366 26.65 -8.55 16.02
N ALA A 367 27.23 -9.74 16.26
CA ALA A 367 28.66 -9.96 16.30
C ALA A 367 29.32 -9.93 14.91
N GLU A 368 28.65 -10.46 13.88
CA GLU A 368 29.12 -10.38 12.49
C GLU A 368 28.95 -8.98 11.93
N ALA A 369 27.81 -8.35 12.22
CA ALA A 369 27.50 -6.97 11.91
C ALA A 369 28.58 -6.00 12.43
N ALA A 370 29.01 -6.16 13.69
CA ALA A 370 30.02 -5.30 14.30
C ALA A 370 31.38 -5.34 13.58
N ARG A 371 31.73 -6.45 12.92
CA ARG A 371 33.02 -6.64 12.23
C ARG A 371 33.09 -5.96 10.87
N TYR A 372 31.99 -5.91 10.13
CA TYR A 372 31.96 -5.47 8.73
C TYR A 372 31.13 -4.22 8.47
N TRP A 373 30.24 -3.83 9.39
CA TRP A 373 29.40 -2.65 9.20
C TRP A 373 30.16 -1.38 9.54
N ASP A 374 30.02 -0.42 8.65
CA ASP A 374 30.45 0.96 8.81
C ASP A 374 29.24 1.86 8.56
N SER A 375 29.23 3.05 9.15
CA SER A 375 28.15 4.03 8.97
C SER A 375 27.84 4.31 7.49
N LYS A 376 28.86 4.25 6.62
CA LYS A 376 28.68 4.42 5.17
C LYS A 376 27.82 3.33 4.51
N CYS A 377 27.81 2.11 5.06
CA CYS A 377 27.02 0.99 4.53
C CYS A 377 25.52 1.23 4.74
N PHE A 378 25.14 1.86 5.86
CA PHE A 378 23.74 2.13 6.17
C PHE A 378 23.09 3.11 5.21
N ARG A 379 23.88 3.95 4.53
CA ARG A 379 23.40 4.83 3.46
C ARG A 379 22.63 4.07 2.39
N CYS A 380 22.96 2.83 2.08
CA CYS A 380 22.26 2.05 1.05
C CYS A 380 21.46 0.87 1.59
N HIS A 381 21.63 0.54 2.88
CA HIS A 381 21.12 -0.71 3.45
C HIS A 381 20.19 -0.55 4.63
N SER A 382 19.99 0.66 5.17
CA SER A 382 19.08 0.90 6.30
C SER A 382 17.97 1.88 5.93
N ALA A 383 16.71 1.47 6.17
CA ALA A 383 15.59 2.40 6.01
C ALA A 383 15.69 3.59 6.97
N SER A 384 16.10 3.37 8.21
CA SER A 384 16.18 4.42 9.23
C SER A 384 17.23 5.46 8.88
N TYR A 385 18.36 5.04 8.29
CA TYR A 385 19.35 5.95 7.76
C TYR A 385 18.80 6.75 6.56
N LYS A 386 18.26 6.07 5.53
CA LYS A 386 17.73 6.74 4.33
C LYS A 386 16.61 7.71 4.63
N VAL A 387 15.69 7.36 5.54
CA VAL A 387 14.57 8.21 5.92
C VAL A 387 15.03 9.38 6.79
N ALA A 388 16.06 9.20 7.63
CA ALA A 388 16.68 10.31 8.35
C ALA A 388 17.35 11.30 7.39
N GLU A 389 18.13 10.79 6.43
CA GLU A 389 18.76 11.56 5.36
C GLU A 389 17.73 12.38 4.57
N ALA A 390 16.68 11.73 4.07
CA ALA A 390 15.61 12.39 3.31
C ALA A 390 14.86 13.48 4.11
N LYS A 391 14.86 13.37 5.45
CA LYS A 391 14.24 14.34 6.36
C LYS A 391 15.21 15.41 6.88
N GLY A 392 16.48 15.39 6.45
CA GLY A 392 17.52 16.28 6.97
C GLY A 392 17.77 16.10 8.47
N LYS A 393 17.53 14.91 9.01
CA LYS A 393 17.74 14.58 10.43
C LYS A 393 19.17 14.09 10.68
N PRO A 394 19.66 14.13 11.93
CA PRO A 394 20.92 13.49 12.29
C PRO A 394 20.97 12.04 11.79
N LEU A 395 22.05 11.70 11.09
CA LEU A 395 22.23 10.39 10.48
C LEU A 395 22.65 9.37 11.54
N PRO A 396 21.97 8.22 11.63
CA PRO A 396 22.37 7.14 12.52
C PRO A 396 23.82 6.70 12.33
N THR A 397 24.51 6.49 13.44
CA THR A 397 25.88 5.98 13.49
C THR A 397 25.89 4.46 13.65
N LYS A 398 27.06 3.84 13.45
CA LYS A 398 27.29 2.44 13.81
C LYS A 398 26.91 2.12 15.26
N ASP A 399 27.26 2.99 16.20
CA ASP A 399 26.95 2.75 17.61
C ASP A 399 25.44 2.79 17.88
N ASP A 400 24.69 3.65 17.18
CA ASP A 400 23.23 3.68 17.28
C ASP A 400 22.59 2.32 16.94
N PHE A 401 23.12 1.61 15.94
CA PHE A 401 22.62 0.30 15.50
C PHE A 401 23.20 -0.90 16.28
N LEU A 402 24.35 -0.75 16.93
CA LEU A 402 24.96 -1.83 17.70
C LEU A 402 24.53 -1.82 19.17
N THR A 403 24.53 -0.64 19.79
CA THR A 403 24.33 -0.49 21.24
C THR A 403 23.31 0.59 21.61
N GLY A 404 23.03 1.53 20.70
CA GLY A 404 22.15 2.67 20.93
C GLY A 404 20.66 2.41 20.69
N ALA A 405 19.94 3.51 20.42
CA ALA A 405 18.48 3.51 20.34
C ALA A 405 17.90 2.73 19.14
N LEU A 406 18.74 2.39 18.15
CA LEU A 406 18.35 1.69 16.92
C LEU A 406 18.85 0.24 16.89
N LYS A 407 19.29 -0.30 18.03
CA LYS A 407 19.80 -1.68 18.12
C LYS A 407 18.79 -2.74 17.61
N ASP A 408 17.50 -2.46 17.79
CA ASP A 408 16.39 -3.31 17.37
C ASP A 408 15.76 -2.85 16.04
N ASP A 409 16.29 -1.79 15.43
CA ASP A 409 15.77 -1.16 14.21
C ASP A 409 16.64 -1.51 12.98
N ARG A 410 16.92 -2.81 12.84
CA ARG A 410 17.72 -3.38 11.74
C ARG A 410 16.82 -3.76 10.57
N VAL A 411 16.13 -2.77 10.05
CA VAL A 411 15.28 -2.92 8.88
C VAL A 411 16.06 -2.57 7.62
N GLY A 412 15.99 -3.45 6.62
CA GLY A 412 16.59 -3.23 5.32
C GLY A 412 15.93 -2.06 4.59
N ILE A 413 15.99 -2.05 3.26
CA ILE A 413 15.22 -1.13 2.45
C ILE A 413 13.73 -1.54 2.45
N THR A 414 12.89 -0.67 3.02
CA THR A 414 11.45 -0.84 3.17
C THR A 414 10.67 0.09 2.23
N CYS A 415 9.34 -0.04 2.17
CA CYS A 415 8.49 0.81 1.33
C CYS A 415 8.74 2.31 1.57
N ALA A 416 8.94 2.70 2.82
CA ALA A 416 9.09 4.09 3.24
C ALA A 416 10.42 4.74 2.76
N VAL A 417 11.38 3.94 2.31
CA VAL A 417 12.63 4.44 1.70
C VAL A 417 12.35 5.07 0.34
N CYS A 418 11.53 4.43 -0.49
CA CYS A 418 11.22 4.92 -1.82
C CYS A 418 9.96 5.80 -1.82
N HIS A 419 8.94 5.42 -1.05
CA HIS A 419 7.65 6.12 -1.00
C HIS A 419 7.53 7.01 0.24
N ASP A 420 7.03 8.23 0.05
CA ASP A 420 6.57 9.07 1.17
C ASP A 420 5.05 8.96 1.33
N PRO A 421 4.55 8.23 2.34
CA PRO A 421 3.12 8.00 2.49
C PRO A 421 2.31 9.27 2.80
N HIS A 422 2.98 10.36 3.21
CA HIS A 422 2.34 11.62 3.55
C HIS A 422 2.38 12.63 2.40
N LYS A 423 3.32 12.51 1.46
CA LYS A 423 3.53 13.52 0.42
C LYS A 423 2.37 13.50 -0.59
N SER A 424 1.79 14.67 -0.87
CA SER A 424 0.72 14.77 -1.88
C SER A 424 1.20 14.23 -3.23
N THR A 425 0.29 13.67 -4.02
CA THR A 425 0.60 13.19 -5.38
C THR A 425 0.71 14.32 -6.41
N VAL A 426 0.60 15.56 -5.97
CA VAL A 426 0.78 16.77 -6.79
C VAL A 426 1.72 17.69 -6.04
N ASP A 427 2.80 18.14 -6.67
CA ASP A 427 3.69 19.10 -6.05
C ASP A 427 2.97 20.45 -5.85
N ALA A 428 3.08 20.99 -4.64
CA ALA A 428 2.38 22.22 -4.28
C ALA A 428 2.87 23.44 -5.07
N LYS A 429 4.13 23.45 -5.51
CA LYS A 429 4.78 24.55 -6.23
C LYS A 429 4.69 24.37 -7.74
N THR A 430 5.14 23.23 -8.27
CA THR A 430 5.21 22.99 -9.72
C THR A 430 3.87 22.55 -10.30
N LYS A 431 2.95 22.04 -9.46
CA LYS A 431 1.67 21.43 -9.86
C LYS A 431 1.83 20.15 -10.69
N GLU A 432 3.05 19.63 -10.79
CA GLU A 432 3.33 18.37 -11.47
C GLU A 432 2.86 17.20 -10.61
N LEU A 433 2.51 16.09 -11.26
CA LEU A 433 2.24 14.85 -10.57
C LEU A 433 3.53 14.33 -9.96
N ILE A 434 3.43 13.80 -8.74
CA ILE A 434 4.47 12.99 -8.10
C ILE A 434 4.02 11.54 -8.24
N PRO A 435 4.52 10.81 -9.26
CA PRO A 435 4.09 9.44 -9.53
C PRO A 435 4.37 8.56 -8.31
N PHE A 436 3.38 7.75 -7.94
CA PHE A 436 3.49 6.73 -6.88
C PHE A 436 4.00 7.23 -5.52
N GLN A 437 3.93 8.54 -5.25
CA GLN A 437 4.49 9.17 -4.03
C GLN A 437 5.99 8.86 -3.82
N LEU A 438 6.77 8.76 -4.90
CA LEU A 438 8.21 8.56 -4.80
C LEU A 438 8.91 9.78 -4.15
N ARG A 439 9.96 9.53 -3.38
CA ARG A 439 10.81 10.58 -2.75
C ARG A 439 11.73 11.27 -3.75
N LYS A 440 12.04 10.59 -4.84
CA LYS A 440 12.92 11.02 -5.93
C LYS A 440 12.25 10.68 -7.26
N ASP A 441 12.78 11.16 -8.37
CA ASP A 441 12.35 10.67 -9.67
C ASP A 441 12.65 9.16 -9.80
N GLU A 442 12.05 8.52 -10.80
CA GLU A 442 12.07 7.06 -10.96
C GLU A 442 13.49 6.48 -11.08
N ASN A 443 14.37 7.12 -11.85
CA ASN A 443 15.75 6.65 -12.01
C ASN A 443 16.60 6.98 -10.79
N GLU A 444 16.52 8.21 -10.25
CA GLU A 444 17.29 8.58 -9.07
C GLU A 444 16.89 7.74 -7.84
N THR A 445 15.64 7.26 -7.78
CA THR A 445 15.18 6.31 -6.76
C THR A 445 16.04 5.04 -6.73
N CYS A 446 16.48 4.54 -7.89
CA CYS A 446 17.36 3.38 -8.00
C CYS A 446 18.84 3.75 -7.87
N LEU A 447 19.29 4.75 -8.62
CA LEU A 447 20.71 5.11 -8.76
C LEU A 447 21.29 5.78 -7.51
N GLN A 448 20.47 6.24 -6.57
CA GLN A 448 20.95 6.73 -5.27
C GLN A 448 21.71 5.66 -4.46
N CYS A 449 21.42 4.38 -4.69
CA CYS A 449 22.07 3.23 -4.03
C CYS A 449 22.89 2.37 -5.00
N HIS A 450 22.41 2.16 -6.22
CA HIS A 450 23.08 1.36 -7.24
C HIS A 450 24.17 2.16 -7.98
N GLN A 451 25.21 2.50 -7.21
CA GLN A 451 26.39 3.22 -7.67
C GLN A 451 27.61 2.72 -6.91
N SER A 452 28.79 2.75 -7.53
CA SER A 452 30.02 2.28 -6.87
C SER A 452 30.56 3.26 -5.83
N SER A 453 30.45 4.55 -6.10
CA SER A 453 30.87 5.65 -5.24
C SER A 453 30.47 6.99 -5.87
N SER A 454 30.81 8.11 -5.22
CA SER A 454 30.65 9.43 -5.83
C SER A 454 31.58 9.66 -7.04
N ALA A 455 32.67 8.90 -7.19
CA ALA A 455 33.59 8.98 -8.32
C ALA A 455 34.39 7.69 -8.47
N VAL A 456 34.36 7.09 -9.66
CA VAL A 456 35.14 5.89 -9.98
C VAL A 456 36.64 6.22 -9.91
N LYS A 457 37.36 5.49 -9.06
CA LYS A 457 38.82 5.52 -9.03
C LYS A 457 39.37 4.55 -10.07
N VAL A 458 40.07 5.07 -11.08
CA VAL A 458 40.73 4.23 -12.09
C VAL A 458 41.77 3.31 -11.40
N GLY A 459 41.76 2.04 -11.79
CA GLY A 459 42.49 0.93 -11.18
C GLY A 459 41.76 0.25 -10.02
N ALA A 460 40.60 0.74 -9.59
CA ALA A 460 39.77 0.07 -8.59
C ALA A 460 38.86 -0.99 -9.24
N LYS A 461 38.24 -1.81 -8.38
CA LYS A 461 37.20 -2.78 -8.75
C LYS A 461 35.86 -2.25 -8.22
N PRO A 462 35.03 -1.59 -9.05
CA PRO A 462 33.74 -1.06 -8.62
C PRO A 462 32.79 -2.16 -8.12
N HIS A 463 31.90 -1.81 -7.20
CA HIS A 463 30.80 -2.65 -6.76
C HIS A 463 29.48 -2.03 -7.21
N HIS A 464 28.54 -2.85 -7.71
CA HIS A 464 27.20 -2.43 -8.17
C HIS A 464 27.20 -1.06 -8.92
N PRO A 465 27.89 -0.98 -10.08
CA PRO A 465 28.12 0.26 -10.82
C PRO A 465 27.00 0.61 -11.83
N GLN A 466 25.74 0.30 -11.52
CA GLN A 466 24.64 0.51 -12.48
C GLN A 466 24.49 2.00 -12.87
N LYS A 467 24.74 2.95 -11.94
CA LYS A 467 24.78 4.38 -12.25
C LYS A 467 25.91 4.74 -13.22
N GLU A 468 27.09 4.16 -13.01
CA GLU A 468 28.24 4.39 -13.89
C GLU A 468 28.01 3.81 -15.29
N MET A 469 27.29 2.69 -15.40
CA MET A 469 26.83 2.12 -16.68
C MET A 469 25.80 3.00 -17.37
N TRP A 470 24.93 3.63 -16.59
CA TRP A 470 23.99 4.65 -17.06
C TRP A 470 24.70 5.88 -17.63
N GLU A 471 25.71 6.37 -16.93
CA GLU A 471 26.58 7.48 -17.38
C GLU A 471 27.47 7.07 -18.56
N GLY A 472 27.83 5.79 -18.64
CA GLY A 472 28.50 5.19 -19.78
C GLY A 472 29.95 5.63 -19.96
N ASN A 473 30.69 5.86 -18.88
CA ASN A 473 32.10 6.27 -18.99
C ASN A 473 33.01 5.08 -19.30
N ILE A 474 33.91 5.26 -20.27
CA ILE A 474 34.97 4.31 -20.66
C ILE A 474 36.32 4.99 -20.42
N TYR A 475 37.17 4.37 -19.62
CA TYR A 475 38.48 4.92 -19.24
C TYR A 475 39.58 4.42 -20.19
N LYS A 476 40.59 5.24 -20.46
CA LYS A 476 41.72 4.88 -21.33
C LYS A 476 43.06 4.98 -20.60
N GLY A 477 44.05 4.23 -21.05
CA GLY A 477 45.40 4.26 -20.47
C GLY A 477 46.15 5.59 -20.63
N ASP A 478 45.74 6.46 -21.55
CA ASP A 478 46.29 7.82 -21.68
C ASP A 478 45.71 8.83 -20.66
N GLY A 479 44.81 8.37 -19.77
CA GLY A 479 44.13 9.18 -18.77
C GLY A 479 42.89 9.90 -19.29
N THR A 480 42.54 9.76 -20.57
CA THR A 480 41.29 10.29 -21.13
C THR A 480 40.11 9.35 -20.88
N MET A 481 38.91 9.86 -21.13
CA MET A 481 37.66 9.08 -21.04
C MET A 481 36.74 9.38 -22.22
N VAL A 482 35.94 8.40 -22.61
CA VAL A 482 34.87 8.54 -23.61
C VAL A 482 33.54 8.19 -22.94
N SER A 483 32.52 9.00 -23.17
CA SER A 483 31.17 8.76 -22.65
C SER A 483 30.27 8.18 -23.74
N VAL A 484 29.62 7.06 -23.43
CA VAL A 484 28.62 6.35 -24.23
C VAL A 484 27.39 6.13 -23.32
N PRO A 485 26.64 7.20 -22.98
CA PRO A 485 25.57 7.12 -21.99
C PRO A 485 24.42 6.23 -22.47
N PHE A 486 23.66 5.70 -21.51
CA PHE A 486 22.45 4.92 -21.79
C PHE A 486 21.37 5.76 -22.48
N SER A 487 20.47 5.10 -23.24
CA SER A 487 19.33 5.78 -23.86
C SER A 487 18.36 6.29 -22.79
N LYS A 488 17.98 7.57 -22.84
CA LYS A 488 17.01 8.14 -21.89
C LYS A 488 15.56 7.71 -22.15
N GLU A 489 15.33 6.83 -23.12
CA GLU A 489 14.01 6.34 -23.50
C GLU A 489 13.46 5.26 -22.56
N ALA A 490 14.31 4.61 -21.78
CA ALA A 490 13.92 3.65 -20.74
C ALA A 490 14.42 4.13 -19.38
N THR A 491 13.81 3.63 -18.31
CA THR A 491 14.17 3.81 -16.91
C THR A 491 14.53 2.47 -16.28
N CYS A 492 15.12 2.50 -15.08
CA CYS A 492 15.34 1.27 -14.30
C CYS A 492 14.02 0.52 -14.03
N ALA A 493 12.93 1.26 -13.77
CA ALA A 493 11.63 0.71 -13.43
C ALA A 493 10.97 0.00 -14.63
N ASP A 494 11.21 0.48 -15.85
CA ASP A 494 10.61 -0.11 -17.06
C ASP A 494 11.03 -1.57 -17.28
N CYS A 495 12.24 -1.95 -16.87
CA CYS A 495 12.72 -3.33 -16.95
C CYS A 495 12.50 -4.11 -15.65
N HIS A 496 12.86 -3.52 -14.50
CA HIS A 496 12.90 -4.23 -13.22
C HIS A 496 11.55 -4.26 -12.49
N MET A 497 10.65 -3.33 -12.80
CA MET A 497 9.32 -3.24 -12.19
C MET A 497 8.22 -3.40 -13.26
N ALA A 498 8.58 -4.02 -14.40
CA ALA A 498 7.71 -4.24 -15.54
C ALA A 498 6.45 -5.02 -15.16
N GLU A 499 5.30 -4.47 -15.57
CA GLU A 499 3.97 -5.08 -15.50
C GLU A 499 3.52 -5.52 -14.07
N TYR A 500 2.20 -5.64 -13.89
CA TYR A 500 1.56 -6.27 -12.71
C TYR A 500 2.01 -5.77 -11.31
N GLY A 501 2.61 -4.59 -11.22
CA GLY A 501 3.10 -4.00 -9.96
C GLY A 501 4.26 -4.77 -9.33
N ASN A 502 5.16 -5.36 -10.14
CA ASN A 502 6.34 -6.10 -9.71
C ASN A 502 7.26 -5.27 -8.78
N HIS A 503 7.33 -5.65 -7.50
CA HIS A 503 8.28 -5.13 -6.50
C HIS A 503 9.24 -6.23 -6.01
N GLY A 504 9.30 -7.37 -6.70
CA GLY A 504 10.37 -8.36 -6.56
C GLY A 504 11.63 -7.98 -7.35
N PHE A 505 11.56 -6.92 -8.16
CA PHE A 505 12.61 -6.41 -9.04
C PHE A 505 13.14 -7.44 -10.06
N TYR A 506 12.27 -8.38 -10.39
CA TYR A 506 12.57 -9.41 -11.37
C TYR A 506 12.55 -8.81 -12.78
N VAL A 507 13.46 -9.26 -13.62
CA VAL A 507 13.44 -8.98 -15.06
C VAL A 507 12.97 -10.23 -15.78
N GLY A 508 12.01 -10.09 -16.69
CA GLY A 508 11.71 -11.13 -17.66
C GLY A 508 12.68 -11.01 -18.83
N THR A 509 13.57 -11.98 -19.00
CA THR A 509 14.46 -12.09 -20.16
C THR A 509 14.00 -13.27 -21.03
N PRO A 510 13.01 -13.07 -21.91
CA PRO A 510 12.17 -11.91 -22.11
C PRO A 510 10.93 -12.04 -21.22
N THR A 511 10.64 -13.23 -20.67
CA THR A 511 9.49 -13.50 -19.84
C THR A 511 9.87 -14.15 -18.53
N LYS A 512 9.03 -13.97 -17.52
CA LYS A 512 9.13 -14.72 -16.27
C LYS A 512 7.77 -14.84 -15.61
N GLU A 513 7.46 -16.03 -15.09
CA GLU A 513 6.26 -16.24 -14.28
C GLU A 513 6.45 -15.58 -12.90
N ILE A 514 5.48 -14.76 -12.50
CA ILE A 514 5.36 -14.17 -11.17
C ILE A 514 3.92 -14.31 -10.65
N LEU A 515 3.73 -14.04 -9.36
CA LEU A 515 2.39 -13.85 -8.79
C LEU A 515 2.04 -12.36 -8.80
N GLU A 516 0.94 -12.00 -9.46
CA GLU A 516 0.38 -10.65 -9.39
C GLU A 516 -0.27 -10.40 -8.02
N GLY A 517 -0.62 -9.14 -7.73
CA GLY A 517 -1.15 -8.69 -6.44
C GLY A 517 -2.44 -9.35 -5.93
N HIS A 518 -3.06 -10.26 -6.68
CA HIS A 518 -4.21 -11.05 -6.23
C HIS A 518 -3.95 -12.56 -6.21
N GLY A 519 -2.68 -12.97 -6.27
CA GLY A 519 -2.27 -14.38 -6.20
C GLY A 519 -2.45 -15.14 -7.51
N ARG A 520 -2.73 -14.44 -8.62
CA ARG A 520 -2.81 -15.04 -9.94
C ARG A 520 -1.41 -15.15 -10.52
N LYS A 521 -1.12 -16.28 -11.16
CA LYS A 521 0.10 -16.45 -11.95
C LYS A 521 -0.01 -15.63 -13.23
N VAL A 522 1.00 -14.82 -13.48
CA VAL A 522 1.15 -14.01 -14.69
C VAL A 522 2.55 -14.18 -15.26
N VAL A 523 2.65 -14.08 -16.57
CA VAL A 523 3.92 -14.07 -17.27
C VAL A 523 4.19 -12.61 -17.60
N MET A 524 5.18 -12.01 -16.94
CA MET A 524 5.62 -10.65 -17.26
C MET A 524 6.66 -10.69 -18.36
N ASN A 525 6.71 -9.64 -19.19
CA ASN A 525 7.79 -9.42 -20.13
C ASN A 525 8.39 -8.03 -19.98
N SER A 526 9.70 -7.94 -19.74
CA SER A 526 10.38 -6.65 -19.49
C SER A 526 10.80 -5.92 -20.77
N CYS A 527 10.63 -6.54 -21.94
CA CYS A 527 11.11 -6.05 -23.23
C CYS A 527 9.97 -5.67 -24.18
N SER A 528 8.83 -6.38 -24.12
CA SER A 528 7.79 -6.33 -25.15
C SER A 528 7.05 -4.99 -25.29
N SER A 529 7.14 -4.12 -24.27
CA SER A 529 6.59 -2.75 -24.37
C SER A 529 7.30 -1.90 -25.42
N CYS A 530 8.59 -2.18 -25.68
CA CYS A 530 9.42 -1.46 -26.65
C CYS A 530 9.89 -2.37 -27.80
N HIS A 531 10.08 -3.66 -27.53
CA HIS A 531 10.60 -4.65 -28.46
C HIS A 531 9.57 -5.76 -28.71
N ALA A 532 8.57 -5.47 -29.54
CA ALA A 532 7.43 -6.36 -29.77
C ALA A 532 7.82 -7.77 -30.28
N GLU A 533 8.90 -7.87 -31.04
CA GLU A 533 9.35 -9.11 -31.69
C GLU A 533 10.57 -9.76 -31.02
N MET A 534 11.07 -9.20 -29.91
CA MET A 534 12.31 -9.69 -29.29
C MET A 534 12.08 -11.00 -28.54
N THR A 535 12.92 -11.99 -28.84
CA THR A 535 12.83 -13.33 -28.24
C THR A 535 13.79 -13.53 -27.07
N ALA A 536 13.65 -14.67 -26.38
CA ALA A 536 14.51 -15.04 -25.27
C ALA A 536 15.93 -15.35 -25.73
N GLU A 537 15.96 -16.05 -26.85
CA GLU A 537 17.15 -16.54 -27.50
C GLU A 537 18.00 -15.36 -27.94
N GLU A 538 17.41 -14.32 -28.53
CA GLU A 538 18.13 -13.11 -28.94
C GLU A 538 18.76 -12.38 -27.75
N VAL A 539 18.06 -12.28 -26.61
CA VAL A 539 18.60 -11.64 -25.41
C VAL A 539 19.75 -12.47 -24.84
N HIS A 540 19.57 -13.79 -24.72
CA HIS A 540 20.61 -14.69 -24.22
C HIS A 540 21.85 -14.71 -25.13
N GLU A 541 21.69 -14.71 -26.45
CA GLU A 541 22.81 -14.67 -27.40
C GLU A 541 23.67 -13.40 -27.22
N ILE A 542 23.04 -12.25 -26.94
CA ILE A 542 23.76 -11.01 -26.65
C ILE A 542 24.55 -11.14 -25.36
N GLN A 543 23.93 -11.64 -24.29
CA GLN A 543 24.54 -11.79 -22.97
C GLN A 543 25.72 -12.78 -23.00
N GLU A 544 25.51 -13.98 -23.56
CA GLU A 544 26.54 -14.99 -23.72
C GLU A 544 27.71 -14.48 -24.57
N GLY A 545 27.42 -13.74 -25.63
CA GLY A 545 28.43 -13.11 -26.47
C GLY A 545 29.31 -12.11 -25.71
N PHE A 546 28.73 -11.32 -24.81
CA PHE A 546 29.48 -10.38 -23.97
C PHE A 546 30.24 -11.09 -22.85
N GLU A 547 29.65 -12.07 -22.18
CA GLU A 547 30.33 -12.84 -21.12
C GLU A 547 31.53 -13.64 -21.66
N ALA A 548 31.42 -14.21 -22.86
CA ALA A 548 32.53 -14.87 -23.52
C ALA A 548 33.69 -13.89 -23.79
N LYS A 549 33.38 -12.66 -24.23
CA LYS A 549 34.39 -11.61 -24.43
C LYS A 549 35.03 -11.16 -23.12
N TYR A 550 34.23 -10.91 -22.09
CA TYR A 550 34.73 -10.57 -20.76
C TYR A 550 35.69 -11.64 -20.24
N THR A 551 35.30 -12.91 -20.31
CA THR A 551 36.12 -14.04 -19.84
C THR A 551 37.48 -14.09 -20.54
N ALA A 552 37.51 -13.89 -21.86
CA ALA A 552 38.76 -13.89 -22.62
C ALA A 552 39.67 -12.71 -22.24
N LEU A 553 39.10 -11.51 -22.11
CA LEU A 553 39.86 -10.28 -21.81
C LEU A 553 40.31 -10.22 -20.34
N ASP A 554 39.53 -10.76 -19.39
CA ASP A 554 39.96 -10.89 -18.00
C ASP A 554 41.12 -11.88 -17.86
N ALA A 555 41.11 -13.00 -18.61
CA ALA A 555 42.25 -13.92 -18.65
C ALA A 555 43.52 -13.22 -19.20
N ASP A 556 43.39 -12.40 -20.23
CA ASP A 556 44.48 -11.56 -20.74
C ASP A 556 44.97 -10.56 -19.68
N LEU A 557 44.06 -9.88 -18.98
CA LEU A 557 44.40 -8.97 -17.88
C LEU A 557 45.15 -9.70 -16.76
N GLN A 558 44.72 -10.90 -16.36
CA GLN A 558 45.40 -11.70 -15.35
C GLN A 558 46.82 -12.09 -15.79
N ALA A 559 47.00 -12.53 -17.05
CA ALA A 559 48.30 -12.86 -17.60
C ALA A 559 49.22 -11.63 -17.67
N LEU A 560 48.69 -10.48 -18.09
CA LEU A 560 49.41 -9.20 -18.11
C LEU A 560 49.81 -8.74 -16.71
N ASN A 561 48.95 -8.90 -15.70
CA ASN A 561 49.26 -8.57 -14.31
C ASN A 561 50.41 -9.44 -13.77
N ALA A 562 50.47 -10.73 -14.13
CA ALA A 562 51.58 -11.60 -13.74
C ALA A 562 52.92 -11.13 -14.36
N LYS A 563 52.92 -10.78 -15.65
CA LYS A 563 54.09 -10.19 -16.32
C LYS A 563 54.49 -8.84 -15.72
N PHE A 564 53.49 -7.99 -15.47
CA PHE A 564 53.68 -6.67 -14.85
C PHE A 564 54.34 -6.77 -13.48
N ALA A 565 53.98 -7.76 -12.65
CA ALA A 565 54.61 -7.96 -11.34
C ALA A 565 56.13 -8.20 -11.44
N ALA A 566 56.55 -8.92 -12.49
CA ALA A 566 57.96 -9.26 -12.75
C ALA A 566 58.76 -8.17 -13.51
N ALA A 567 58.09 -7.14 -14.04
CA ALA A 567 58.73 -6.08 -14.82
C ALA A 567 59.55 -5.08 -13.96
N ASP A 568 60.48 -4.37 -14.58
CA ASP A 568 61.22 -3.26 -13.96
C ASP A 568 60.32 -2.02 -13.75
N ASP A 569 60.77 -1.10 -12.90
CA ASP A 569 59.98 0.08 -12.51
C ASP A 569 59.67 1.03 -13.68
N ALA A 570 60.57 1.16 -14.66
CA ALA A 570 60.36 2.03 -15.81
C ALA A 570 59.29 1.45 -16.75
N THR A 571 59.30 0.12 -16.95
CA THR A 571 58.26 -0.60 -17.69
C THR A 571 56.93 -0.53 -16.94
N LYS A 572 56.92 -0.77 -15.63
CA LYS A 572 55.72 -0.66 -14.78
C LYS A 572 55.08 0.72 -14.90
N ALA A 573 55.86 1.79 -14.85
CA ALA A 573 55.35 3.17 -14.97
C ALA A 573 54.60 3.42 -16.30
N LYS A 574 55.05 2.81 -17.41
CA LYS A 574 54.41 2.95 -18.73
C LYS A 574 53.17 2.08 -18.89
N VAL A 575 53.17 0.89 -18.30
CA VAL A 575 52.11 -0.11 -18.48
C VAL A 575 50.95 0.10 -17.52
N LYS A 576 51.22 0.56 -16.29
CA LYS A 576 50.24 0.68 -15.22
C LYS A 576 48.96 1.42 -15.62
N PRO A 577 49.00 2.57 -16.31
CA PRO A 577 47.78 3.29 -16.69
C PRO A 577 46.81 2.44 -17.55
N TYR A 578 47.35 1.64 -18.46
CA TYR A 578 46.57 0.74 -19.31
C TYR A 578 45.95 -0.41 -18.52
N LEU A 579 46.71 -1.02 -17.60
CA LEU A 579 46.18 -2.08 -16.73
C LEU A 579 45.12 -1.55 -15.75
N ASP A 580 45.29 -0.34 -15.24
CA ASP A 580 44.33 0.30 -14.34
C ASP A 580 43.00 0.63 -15.07
N ALA A 581 43.09 1.18 -16.29
CA ALA A 581 41.93 1.45 -17.15
C ALA A 581 41.21 0.16 -17.54
N LEU A 582 41.96 -0.84 -18.01
CA LEU A 582 41.45 -2.17 -18.36
C LEU A 582 40.75 -2.84 -17.17
N THR A 583 41.38 -2.83 -16.00
CA THR A 583 40.78 -3.35 -14.75
C THR A 583 39.47 -2.65 -14.45
N THR A 584 39.43 -1.32 -14.52
CA THR A 584 38.24 -0.55 -14.19
C THR A 584 37.10 -0.87 -15.16
N ASN A 585 37.36 -0.84 -16.46
CA ASN A 585 36.37 -1.07 -17.51
C ASN A 585 35.78 -2.49 -17.44
N LEU A 586 36.64 -3.51 -17.31
CA LEU A 586 36.18 -4.91 -17.20
C LEU A 586 35.36 -5.13 -15.92
N TYR A 587 35.76 -4.54 -14.80
CA TYR A 587 34.99 -4.66 -13.56
C TYR A 587 33.71 -3.82 -13.54
N LEU A 588 33.64 -2.72 -14.29
CA LEU A 588 32.37 -2.01 -14.50
C LEU A 588 31.35 -2.91 -15.19
N PHE A 589 31.76 -3.61 -16.26
CA PHE A 589 30.90 -4.57 -16.94
C PHE A 589 30.50 -5.74 -16.03
N HIS A 590 31.47 -6.38 -15.39
CA HIS A 590 31.21 -7.59 -14.60
C HIS A 590 30.39 -7.30 -13.33
N ALA A 591 30.73 -6.24 -12.59
CA ALA A 591 30.04 -5.92 -11.34
C ALA A 591 28.64 -5.31 -11.56
N ASP A 592 28.36 -4.81 -12.77
CA ASP A 592 27.03 -4.35 -13.17
C ASP A 592 26.00 -5.49 -13.20
N ALA A 593 26.47 -6.71 -13.51
CA ALA A 593 25.70 -7.95 -13.48
C ALA A 593 24.46 -7.97 -14.39
N SER A 594 24.40 -7.10 -15.40
CA SER A 594 23.40 -7.14 -16.48
C SER A 594 23.89 -7.84 -17.75
N GLU A 595 25.14 -8.32 -17.74
CA GLU A 595 25.77 -8.99 -18.89
C GLU A 595 25.73 -8.10 -20.15
N GLY A 596 25.82 -6.78 -19.94
CA GLY A 596 25.83 -5.74 -20.97
C GLY A 596 24.47 -5.16 -21.34
N ILE A 597 23.35 -5.70 -20.86
CA ILE A 597 22.00 -5.22 -21.21
C ILE A 597 21.76 -3.79 -20.72
N HIS A 598 22.28 -3.40 -19.55
CA HIS A 598 22.14 -2.03 -19.06
C HIS A 598 22.73 -0.98 -20.01
N ASN A 599 23.68 -1.33 -20.88
CA ASN A 599 24.16 -0.44 -21.94
C ASN A 599 24.92 -1.19 -23.05
N VAL A 600 24.17 -1.80 -23.98
CA VAL A 600 24.73 -2.63 -25.07
C VAL A 600 25.74 -1.85 -25.96
N LYS A 601 25.48 -0.56 -26.21
CA LYS A 601 26.37 0.30 -27.00
C LYS A 601 27.68 0.54 -26.27
N TRP A 602 27.61 0.85 -24.97
CA TRP A 602 28.79 0.98 -24.13
C TRP A 602 29.57 -0.33 -24.04
N ALA A 603 28.91 -1.48 -23.83
CA ALA A 603 29.61 -2.76 -23.69
C ALA A 603 30.45 -3.08 -24.93
N ARG A 604 29.91 -2.86 -26.14
CA ARG A 604 30.65 -3.01 -27.40
C ARG A 604 31.85 -2.07 -27.49
N ALA A 605 31.65 -0.79 -27.18
CA ALA A 605 32.71 0.22 -27.23
C ALA A 605 33.81 -0.02 -26.16
N MET A 606 33.41 -0.46 -24.97
CA MET A 606 34.29 -0.77 -23.85
C MET A 606 35.17 -1.97 -24.19
N PHE A 607 34.61 -3.05 -24.75
CA PHE A 607 35.42 -4.21 -25.15
C PHE A 607 36.43 -3.86 -26.25
N ALA A 608 36.05 -3.03 -27.23
CA ALA A 608 37.01 -2.54 -28.23
C ALA A 608 38.14 -1.70 -27.59
N GLN A 609 37.83 -0.88 -26.58
CA GLN A 609 38.85 -0.15 -25.82
C GLN A 609 39.73 -1.09 -24.99
N ALA A 610 39.16 -2.12 -24.36
CA ALA A 610 39.90 -3.11 -23.58
C ALA A 610 40.90 -3.89 -24.46
N GLU A 611 40.49 -4.30 -25.66
CA GLU A 611 41.37 -4.93 -26.66
C GLU A 611 42.53 -4.00 -27.06
N ALA A 612 42.26 -2.71 -27.24
CA ALA A 612 43.29 -1.71 -27.54
C ALA A 612 44.29 -1.53 -26.39
N ASP A 613 43.81 -1.43 -25.15
CA ASP A 613 44.66 -1.30 -23.96
C ASP A 613 45.51 -2.57 -23.74
N ILE A 614 44.95 -3.76 -24.00
CA ILE A 614 45.68 -5.03 -23.98
C ILE A 614 46.80 -5.05 -25.03
N ALA A 615 46.51 -4.62 -26.25
CA ALA A 615 47.51 -4.59 -27.33
C ALA A 615 48.70 -3.68 -26.96
N VAL A 616 48.43 -2.51 -26.38
CA VAL A 616 49.47 -1.61 -25.89
C VAL A 616 50.26 -2.25 -24.74
N ALA A 617 49.57 -2.81 -23.74
CA ALA A 617 50.23 -3.48 -22.61
C ALA A 617 51.12 -4.66 -23.06
N LYS A 618 50.66 -5.48 -24.01
CA LYS A 618 51.43 -6.57 -24.62
C LYS A 618 52.68 -6.07 -25.37
N SER A 619 52.62 -4.89 -25.99
CA SER A 619 53.78 -4.31 -26.69
C SER A 619 54.85 -3.73 -25.76
N LEU A 620 54.45 -3.36 -24.55
CA LEU A 620 55.31 -2.74 -23.54
C LEU A 620 55.88 -3.75 -22.54
N LEU A 621 55.21 -4.89 -22.35
CA LEU A 621 55.66 -5.98 -21.48
C LEU A 621 56.45 -7.03 -22.27
N PRO A 622 57.54 -7.57 -21.70
CA PRO A 622 58.36 -8.59 -22.34
C PRO A 622 57.67 -9.95 -22.54
#